data_AF-A0A4Y2SA21-F1
#
_entry.id   AF-A0A4Y2SA21-F1
#
_cell.length_a   1.000
_cell.length_b   1.000
_cell.length_c   1.000
_cell.angle_alpha   90.00
_cell.angle_beta   90.00
_cell.angle_gamma   90.00
#
_symmetry.space_group_name_H-M   'P 1'
#
loop_
_entity.id
_entity.type
_entity.pdbx_description
1 polymer ?
#
loop_
_entity_poly.entity_id
_entity_poly.type
_entity_poly.pdbx_seq_one_letter_code
_entity_poly.pdbx_strand_id
1 'polypeptide(L)'
;MSEDILNKLRAENCHVVLHYTDSIYNEAIIKIEDEVLQMIGKSLSEVDMLSSSRQHAHNMSREILRESSYDSDLLLNFVTQRELFLNTEQQAIYREVQRRYSKSEGGVIFIMHPEEPEKISS
;
A
#
# COMPACT_ATOMS: atom_id res chain seq x y z
N MET A 1 10.68 24.94 -2.21
CA MET A 1 10.54 23.88 -3.25
C MET A 1 10.09 24.43 -4.60
N SER A 2 8.91 25.03 -4.75
CA SER A 2 8.46 25.57 -6.04
C SER A 2 9.32 26.73 -6.54
N GLU A 3 9.78 27.59 -5.62
CA GLU A 3 10.73 28.67 -5.93
C GLU A 3 12.13 28.15 -6.28
N ASP A 4 12.60 27.07 -5.62
CA ASP A 4 13.86 26.41 -5.99
C ASP A 4 13.80 25.80 -7.38
N ILE A 5 12.67 25.19 -7.76
CA ILE A 5 12.41 24.68 -9.12
C ILE A 5 12.44 25.83 -10.13
N LEU A 6 11.73 26.93 -9.84
CA LEU A 6 11.72 28.11 -10.70
C LEU A 6 13.13 28.70 -10.87
N ASN A 7 13.89 28.81 -9.79
CA ASN A 7 15.26 29.33 -9.81
C ASN A 7 16.22 28.42 -10.58
N LYS A 8 16.08 27.09 -10.42
CA LYS A 8 16.81 26.10 -11.21
C LYS A 8 16.49 26.23 -12.71
N LEU A 9 15.21 26.32 -13.06
CA LEU A 9 14.77 26.46 -14.45
C LEU A 9 15.29 27.77 -15.07
N ARG A 10 15.33 28.87 -14.31
CA ARG A 10 15.93 30.14 -14.76
C ARG A 10 17.43 30.06 -14.95
N ALA A 11 18.15 29.37 -14.06
CA ALA A 11 19.58 29.14 -14.20
C ALA A 11 19.90 28.30 -15.44
N GLU A 12 19.08 27.29 -15.74
CA GLU A 12 19.22 26.42 -16.92
C GLU A 12 18.79 27.11 -18.22
N ASN A 13 17.84 28.06 -18.15
CA ASN A 13 17.31 28.80 -19.29
C ASN A 13 17.64 30.29 -19.17
N CYS A 14 18.93 30.61 -19.07
CA CYS A 14 19.44 31.94 -18.77
C CYS A 14 19.03 33.06 -19.76
N HIS A 15 18.43 32.70 -20.90
CA HIS A 15 17.94 33.62 -21.93
C HIS A 15 16.43 33.83 -21.94
N VAL A 16 15.67 33.12 -21.09
CA VAL A 16 14.20 33.18 -21.04
C VAL A 16 13.75 33.67 -19.66
N VAL A 17 12.93 34.72 -19.64
CA VAL A 17 12.26 35.15 -18.41
C VAL A 17 11.14 34.16 -18.11
N LEU A 18 11.45 33.17 -17.29
CA LEU A 18 10.46 32.19 -16.82
C LEU A 18 9.66 32.77 -15.64
N HIS A 19 8.35 32.78 -15.80
CA HIS A 19 7.40 33.08 -14.74
C HIS A 19 6.96 31.81 -14.01
N TYR A 20 6.41 31.99 -12.82
CA TYR A 20 5.76 30.91 -12.10
C TYR A 20 4.59 30.36 -12.91
N THR A 21 4.46 29.04 -12.98
CA THR A 21 3.38 28.36 -13.72
C THR A 21 2.80 27.22 -12.91
N ASP A 22 1.60 26.77 -13.27
CA ASP A 22 0.95 25.61 -12.65
C ASP A 22 1.78 24.33 -12.79
N SER A 23 2.63 24.25 -13.82
CA SER A 23 3.58 23.13 -13.98
C SER A 23 4.63 23.12 -12.87
N ILE A 24 5.13 24.29 -12.46
CA ILE A 24 6.12 24.42 -11.37
C ILE A 24 5.46 24.11 -10.03
N TYR A 25 4.21 24.54 -9.85
CA TYR A 25 3.41 24.16 -8.69
C TYR A 25 3.22 22.65 -8.62
N ASN A 26 2.77 22.02 -9.70
CA ASN A 26 2.56 20.57 -9.76
C ASN A 26 3.85 19.78 -9.51
N GLU A 27 5.00 20.22 -10.05
CA GLU A 27 6.28 19.56 -9.77
C GLU A 27 6.67 19.68 -8.28
N ALA A 28 6.38 20.82 -7.65
CA ALA A 28 6.61 20.98 -6.21
C ALA A 28 5.71 20.07 -5.38
N ILE A 29 4.42 19.96 -5.73
CA ILE A 29 3.49 19.04 -5.05
C ILE A 29 3.94 17.58 -5.21
N ILE A 30 4.43 17.19 -6.39
CA ILE A 30 4.98 15.84 -6.62
C ILE A 30 6.19 15.57 -5.71
N LYS A 31 7.13 16.51 -5.59
CA LYS A 31 8.29 16.33 -4.69
C LYS A 31 7.88 16.23 -3.23
N ILE A 32 6.92 17.04 -2.79
CA ILE A 32 6.36 16.95 -1.43
C ILE A 32 5.72 15.57 -1.22
N GLU A 33 4.98 15.08 -2.21
CA GLU A 33 4.34 13.77 -2.15
C GLU A 33 5.36 12.63 -2.03
N ASP A 34 6.45 12.67 -2.80
CA ASP A 34 7.52 11.67 -2.73
C ASP A 34 8.22 11.67 -1.35
N GLU A 35 8.50 12.84 -0.79
CA GLU A 35 9.12 12.98 0.55
C GLU A 35 8.20 12.47 1.66
N VAL A 36 6.91 12.85 1.64
CA VAL A 36 5.92 12.36 2.61
C VAL A 36 5.78 10.85 2.49
N LEU A 37 5.70 10.33 1.27
CA LEU A 37 5.62 8.89 1.04
C LEU A 37 6.86 8.16 1.56
N GLN A 38 8.06 8.73 1.41
CA GLN A 38 9.29 8.16 1.95
C GLN A 38 9.30 8.15 3.49
N MET A 39 8.78 9.22 4.11
CA MET A 39 8.78 9.36 5.57
C MET A 39 7.76 8.49 6.28
N ILE A 40 6.51 8.46 5.79
CA ILE A 40 5.38 7.84 6.51
C ILE A 40 4.73 6.68 5.75
N GLY A 41 5.17 6.39 4.53
CA GLY A 41 4.63 5.31 3.70
C GLY A 41 3.22 5.54 3.17
N LYS A 42 2.63 6.72 3.42
CA LYS A 42 1.29 7.13 3.00
C LYS A 42 1.37 8.22 1.93
N SER A 43 0.45 8.18 0.98
CA SER A 43 0.26 9.21 -0.05
C SER A 43 -0.42 10.45 0.52
N LEU A 44 -0.28 11.60 -0.17
CA LEU A 44 -0.94 12.85 0.25
C LEU A 44 -2.47 12.73 0.29
N SER A 45 -3.05 11.90 -0.60
CA SER A 45 -4.48 11.60 -0.58
C SER A 45 -4.94 10.84 0.67
N GLU A 46 -4.05 10.07 1.31
CA GLU A 46 -4.36 9.32 2.54
C GLU A 46 -4.18 10.16 3.82
N VAL A 47 -3.67 11.39 3.69
CA VAL A 47 -3.50 12.34 4.79
C VAL A 47 -4.33 13.62 4.56
N ASP A 48 -5.39 13.53 3.77
CA ASP A 48 -6.33 14.61 3.43
C ASP A 48 -5.66 15.87 2.84
N MET A 49 -4.58 15.69 2.07
CA MET A 49 -3.87 16.78 1.40
C MET A 49 -4.13 16.80 -0.11
N LEU A 50 -3.90 17.97 -0.72
CA LEU A 50 -4.05 18.17 -2.17
C LEU A 50 -3.21 17.16 -2.95
N SER A 51 -3.88 16.46 -3.85
CA SER A 51 -3.39 15.30 -4.54
C SER A 51 -2.92 15.70 -5.94
N SER A 52 -1.75 15.21 -6.39
CA SER A 52 -1.22 15.60 -7.69
C SER A 52 -2.00 14.95 -8.84
N SER A 53 -2.03 15.58 -10.03
CA SER A 53 -2.75 15.08 -11.22
C SER A 53 -2.26 13.70 -11.74
N ARG A 54 -1.21 13.12 -11.14
CA ARG A 54 -0.54 11.89 -11.60
C ARG A 54 -1.19 10.60 -11.07
N GLN A 55 -2.13 10.70 -10.15
CA GLN A 55 -2.25 9.72 -9.07
C GLN A 55 -2.92 8.37 -9.36
N HIS A 56 -3.77 8.18 -10.37
CA HIS A 56 -4.57 6.95 -10.39
C HIS A 56 -3.79 5.70 -10.85
N ALA A 57 -2.99 5.80 -11.92
CA ALA A 57 -2.31 4.64 -12.49
C ALA A 57 -1.03 4.23 -11.73
N HIS A 58 -0.30 5.21 -11.20
CA HIS A 58 0.98 4.96 -10.51
C HIS A 58 0.80 4.44 -9.08
N ASN A 59 -0.26 4.85 -8.36
CA ASN A 59 -0.53 4.33 -7.02
C ASN A 59 -0.96 2.85 -7.07
N MET A 60 -1.87 2.51 -7.98
CA MET A 60 -2.34 1.13 -8.18
C MET A 60 -1.19 0.15 -8.47
N SER A 61 -0.22 0.56 -9.30
CA SER A 61 0.95 -0.26 -9.62
C SER A 61 1.88 -0.47 -8.41
N ARG A 62 1.97 0.50 -7.49
CA ARG A 62 2.83 0.44 -6.31
C ARG A 62 2.17 -0.34 -5.16
N GLU A 63 0.85 -0.25 -5.00
CA GLU A 63 0.08 -1.08 -4.08
C GLU A 63 0.19 -2.56 -4.46
N ILE A 64 0.03 -2.89 -5.76
CA ILE A 64 0.23 -4.25 -6.27
C ILE A 64 1.63 -4.75 -5.94
N LEU A 65 2.68 -3.93 -6.16
CA LEU A 65 4.05 -4.31 -5.82
C LEU A 65 4.21 -4.53 -4.31
N ARG A 66 3.68 -3.67 -3.45
CA ARG A 66 3.73 -3.85 -1.99
C ARG A 66 3.01 -5.12 -1.54
N GLU A 67 1.80 -5.36 -2.05
CA GLU A 67 0.99 -6.53 -1.71
C GLU A 67 1.58 -7.85 -2.25
N SER A 68 2.37 -7.79 -3.32
CA SER A 68 3.05 -8.96 -3.89
C SER A 68 4.49 -9.16 -3.40
N SER A 69 5.05 -8.22 -2.63
CA SER A 69 6.43 -8.27 -2.11
C SER A 69 6.56 -9.08 -0.81
N TYR A 70 5.87 -10.20 -0.70
CA TYR A 70 6.00 -11.10 0.45
C TYR A 70 6.98 -12.24 0.18
N ASP A 71 7.62 -12.73 1.23
CA ASP A 71 8.41 -13.96 1.19
C ASP A 71 7.48 -15.17 1.21
N SER A 72 7.33 -15.82 0.06
CA SER A 72 6.45 -16.98 -0.11
C SER A 72 6.88 -18.18 0.72
N ASP A 73 8.18 -18.39 0.91
CA ASP A 73 8.72 -19.54 1.64
C ASP A 73 8.49 -19.35 3.14
N LEU A 74 8.69 -18.12 3.64
CA LEU A 74 8.38 -17.77 5.02
C LEU A 74 6.89 -17.92 5.32
N LEU A 75 6.02 -17.43 4.44
CA LEU A 75 4.57 -17.54 4.60
C LEU A 75 4.11 -19.00 4.56
N LEU A 76 4.64 -19.81 3.64
CA LEU A 76 4.32 -21.22 3.55
C LEU A 76 4.69 -21.95 4.86
N ASN A 77 5.91 -21.73 5.35
CA ASN A 77 6.37 -22.32 6.61
C ASN A 77 5.49 -21.89 7.79
N PHE A 78 5.10 -20.61 7.85
CA PHE A 78 4.19 -20.11 8.88
C PHE A 78 2.83 -20.82 8.85
N VAL A 79 2.23 -20.98 7.65
CA VAL A 79 0.95 -21.67 7.48
C VAL A 79 1.06 -23.14 7.89
N THR A 80 2.09 -23.86 7.43
CA THR A 80 2.28 -25.28 7.76
C THR A 80 2.44 -25.51 9.27
N GLN A 81 3.17 -24.63 9.97
CA GLN A 81 3.31 -24.73 11.43
C GLN A 81 1.99 -24.47 12.15
N ARG A 82 1.18 -23.51 11.69
CA ARG A 82 -0.09 -23.14 12.32
C ARG A 82 -1.22 -24.10 12.01
N GLU A 83 -1.17 -24.81 10.88
CA GLU A 83 -2.16 -25.80 10.49
C GLU A 83 -2.33 -26.90 11.56
N LEU A 84 -1.25 -27.28 12.24
CA LEU A 84 -1.26 -28.26 13.33
C LEU A 84 -2.04 -27.81 14.58
N PHE A 85 -2.30 -26.51 14.73
CA PHE A 85 -3.00 -25.94 15.87
C PHE A 85 -4.47 -25.60 15.59
N LEU A 86 -4.97 -25.88 14.38
CA LEU A 86 -6.36 -25.61 14.02
C LEU A 86 -7.30 -26.56 14.77
N ASN A 87 -8.35 -26.00 15.36
CA ASN A 87 -9.46 -26.81 15.86
C ASN A 87 -10.30 -27.37 14.68
N THR A 88 -11.23 -28.28 14.98
CA THR A 88 -12.04 -28.96 13.96
C THR A 88 -12.82 -28.00 13.05
N GLU A 89 -13.34 -26.89 13.59
CA GLU A 89 -14.11 -25.91 12.83
C GLU A 89 -13.20 -25.07 11.91
N GLN A 90 -12.09 -24.58 12.44
CA GLN A 90 -11.08 -23.85 11.68
C GLN A 90 -10.48 -24.72 10.58
N GLN A 91 -10.24 -26.01 10.86
CA GLN A 91 -9.74 -26.96 9.87
C GLN A 91 -10.75 -27.22 8.74
N ALA A 92 -12.05 -27.27 9.07
CA ALA A 92 -13.10 -27.40 8.05
C ALA A 92 -13.15 -26.18 7.11
N ILE A 93 -13.06 -24.95 7.67
CA ILE A 93 -12.99 -23.71 6.89
C ILE A 93 -11.73 -23.67 6.04
N TYR A 94 -10.57 -24.00 6.61
CA TYR A 94 -9.29 -24.03 5.88
C TYR A 94 -9.34 -24.97 4.67
N ARG A 95 -9.87 -26.19 4.85
CA ARG A 95 -10.05 -27.15 3.74
C ARG A 95 -11.01 -26.65 2.67
N GLU A 96 -12.08 -25.96 3.06
CA GLU A 96 -13.01 -25.37 2.11
C GLU A 96 -12.36 -24.24 1.29
N VAL A 97 -11.53 -23.40 1.91
CA VAL A 97 -10.72 -22.37 1.21
C VAL A 97 -9.80 -23.03 0.19
N GLN A 98 -9.03 -24.05 0.60
CA GLN A 98 -8.13 -24.79 -0.31
C GLN A 98 -8.87 -25.45 -1.47
N ARG A 99 -10.04 -26.04 -1.19
CA ARG A 99 -10.89 -26.68 -2.21
C ARG A 99 -11.40 -25.67 -3.23
N ARG A 100 -11.84 -24.49 -2.78
CA ARG A 100 -12.31 -23.41 -3.68
C ARG A 100 -11.19 -22.85 -4.52
N TYR A 101 -10.03 -22.59 -3.90
CA TYR A 101 -8.83 -22.15 -4.59
C TYR A 101 -8.43 -23.13 -5.70
N SER A 102 -8.37 -24.43 -5.39
CA SER A 102 -8.00 -25.48 -6.35
C SER A 102 -8.97 -25.64 -7.52
N LYS A 103 -10.23 -25.22 -7.35
CA LYS A 103 -11.27 -25.26 -8.39
C LYS A 103 -11.50 -23.91 -9.07
N SER A 104 -10.74 -22.88 -8.71
CA SER A 104 -10.97 -21.49 -9.14
C SER A 104 -12.41 -21.01 -8.89
N GLU A 105 -13.03 -21.50 -7.81
CA GLU A 105 -14.37 -21.07 -7.38
C GLU A 105 -14.24 -19.75 -6.61
N GLY A 106 -14.70 -18.66 -7.23
CA GLY A 106 -14.76 -17.35 -6.58
C GLY A 106 -15.78 -17.30 -5.43
N GLY A 107 -15.70 -16.24 -4.61
CA GLY A 107 -16.64 -15.99 -3.53
C GLY A 107 -16.02 -15.19 -2.39
N VAL A 108 -16.85 -14.80 -1.42
CA VAL A 108 -16.42 -14.10 -0.21
C VAL A 108 -16.50 -15.06 0.97
N ILE A 109 -15.47 -15.08 1.80
CA ILE A 109 -15.41 -15.86 3.04
C ILE A 109 -15.23 -14.87 4.18
N PHE A 110 -16.15 -14.89 5.15
CA PHE A 110 -16.06 -14.09 6.36
C PHE A 110 -15.41 -14.92 7.46
N ILE A 111 -14.23 -14.50 7.92
CA ILE A 111 -13.53 -15.16 9.03
C ILE A 111 -13.80 -14.33 10.28
N MET A 112 -14.57 -14.88 11.21
CA MET A 112 -14.79 -14.29 12.52
C MET A 112 -13.73 -14.85 13.48
N HIS A 113 -13.01 -13.97 14.17
CA HIS A 113 -12.16 -14.41 15.27
C HIS A 113 -13.03 -14.64 16.51
N PRO A 114 -12.98 -15.82 17.14
CA PRO A 114 -13.57 -15.99 18.47
C PRO A 114 -12.82 -15.07 19.46
N GLU A 115 -13.56 -14.32 20.28
CA GLU A 115 -12.98 -13.56 21.39
C GLU A 115 -12.15 -14.51 22.28
N GLU A 116 -10.90 -14.14 22.59
CA GLU A 116 -10.11 -14.89 23.56
C GLU A 116 -10.84 -14.88 24.91
N PRO A 117 -11.09 -16.03 25.55
CA PRO A 117 -11.62 -16.01 26.90
C PRO A 117 -10.57 -15.40 27.81
N GLU A 118 -10.93 -14.28 28.47
CA GLU A 118 -10.11 -13.65 29.50
C GLU A 118 -9.59 -14.74 30.45
N LYS A 119 -8.27 -14.82 30.59
CA LYS A 119 -7.65 -15.65 31.62
C LYS A 119 -8.08 -15.11 32.98
N ILE A 120 -9.12 -15.69 33.57
CA ILE A 120 -9.45 -15.50 34.97
C ILE A 120 -8.31 -16.14 35.76
N SER A 121 -7.33 -15.33 36.15
CA SER A 121 -6.29 -15.73 37.10
C SER A 121 -6.99 -15.98 38.44
N SER A 122 -6.97 -17.23 38.90
CA SER A 122 -7.31 -17.61 40.28
C SER A 122 -6.10 -17.47 41.20
#